data_AF-A0A652YZA0-F1
#
_entry.id   AF-A0A652YZA0-F1
#
_cell.length_a   1.000
_cell.length_b   1.000
_cell.length_c   1.000
_cell.angle_alpha   90.00
_cell.angle_beta   90.00
_cell.angle_gamma   90.00
#
_symmetry.space_group_name_H-M   'P 1'
#
loop_
_entity.id
_entity.type
_entity.pdbx_description
1 polymer ?
#
loop_
_entity_poly.entity_id
_entity_poly.type
_entity_poly.pdbx_seq_one_letter_code
_entity_poly.pdbx_strand_id
1 'polypeptide(L)' 'MRLCINPNCNSQNLDITELCQQCGCELLIDRTYAVKRLLSDKSGFGTIYEVEDANQHPKE' A
#
# COMPACT_ATOMS: atom_id res chain seq x y z
N MET A 1 -9.44 0.65 1.34
CA MET A 1 -8.73 -0.62 1.65
C MET A 1 -7.30 -0.51 1.14
N ARG A 2 -6.34 -1.07 1.87
CA ARG A 2 -4.90 -1.05 1.56
C ARG A 2 -4.39 -2.43 1.20
N LEU A 3 -3.65 -2.55 0.10
CA LEU A 3 -2.94 -3.78 -0.23
C LEU A 3 -1.68 -3.89 0.64
N CYS A 4 -1.36 -5.09 1.09
CA CYS A 4 -0.09 -5.31 1.79
C CYS A 4 1.11 -5.05 0.87
N ILE A 5 2.14 -4.37 1.38
CA ILE A 5 3.38 -4.08 0.65
C ILE A 5 4.29 -5.31 0.53
N ASN A 6 4.08 -6.32 1.37
CA ASN A 6 4.87 -7.53 1.34
C ASN A 6 4.51 -8.34 0.09
N PRO A 7 5.44 -8.58 -0.85
CA PRO A 7 5.14 -9.28 -2.11
C PRO A 7 4.71 -10.75 -1.90
N ASN A 8 4.99 -11.33 -0.72
CA ASN A 8 4.54 -12.67 -0.35
C ASN A 8 3.18 -12.66 0.36
N CYS A 9 2.51 -11.50 0.46
CA CYS A 9 1.24 -11.34 1.14
C CYS A 9 0.25 -10.57 0.26
N ASN A 10 -0.83 -11.22 -0.17
CA ASN A 10 -1.87 -10.60 -1.00
C ASN A 10 -3.08 -10.12 -0.18
N SER A 11 -2.88 -9.80 1.10
CA SER A 11 -3.95 -9.39 2.00
C SER A 11 -4.42 -7.97 1.70
N GLN A 12 -5.73 -7.76 1.75
CA GLN A 12 -6.33 -6.41 1.78
C GLN A 12 -6.67 -6.04 3.22
N ASN A 13 -6.30 -4.83 3.61
CA ASN A 13 -6.41 -4.32 4.97
C ASN A 13 -7.34 -3.10 5.01
N LEU A 14 -7.88 -2.80 6.19
CA LEU A 14 -8.68 -1.60 6.40
C LEU A 14 -7.77 -0.35 6.39
N ASP A 15 -8.31 0.78 5.93
CA ASP A 15 -7.53 2.03 5.81
C ASP A 15 -7.09 2.61 7.17
N ILE A 16 -7.70 2.16 8.26
CA ILE A 16 -7.33 2.57 9.62
C ILE A 16 -6.14 1.78 10.19
N THR A 17 -5.71 0.71 9.52
CA THR A 17 -4.63 -0.16 10.02
C THR A 17 -3.27 0.30 9.52
N GLU A 18 -2.29 0.34 10.43
CA GLU A 18 -0.89 0.65 10.11
C GLU A 18 -0.07 -0.61 9.82
N LEU A 19 -0.50 -1.76 10.36
CA LEU A 19 0.13 -3.06 10.17
C LEU A 19 -0.81 -4.02 9.44
N CYS A 20 -0.24 -4.84 8.57
CA CYS A 20 -0.98 -5.90 7.91
C CYS A 20 -1.46 -6.92 8.94
N GLN A 21 -2.76 -7.20 8.94
CA GLN A 21 -3.37 -8.13 9.91
C GLN A 21 -2.96 -9.59 9.67
N GLN A 22 -2.40 -9.91 8.51
CA GLN A 22 -1.97 -11.26 8.15
C GLN A 22 -0.47 -11.52 8.34
N CYS A 23 0.40 -10.55 8.01
CA CYS A 23 1.85 -10.74 8.06
C CYS A 23 2.60 -9.78 8.98
N GLY A 24 1.91 -8.78 9.55
CA GLY A 24 2.51 -7.80 10.46
C GLY A 24 3.39 -6.73 9.80
N CYS A 25 3.54 -6.71 8.48
CA CYS A 25 4.30 -5.66 7.78
C CYS A 25 3.62 -4.29 7.90
N GLU A 26 4.42 -3.23 7.98
CA GLU A 26 3.94 -1.85 7.89
C GLU A 26 3.23 -1.62 6.53
N LEU A 27 2.09 -0.94 6.56
CA LEU A 27 1.25 -0.71 5.37
C LEU A 27 1.54 0.62 4.67
N LEU A 28 2.38 1.47 5.28
CA LEU A 28 2.75 2.78 4.75
C LEU A 28 4.21 2.77 4.30
N ILE A 29 4.46 3.23 3.08
CA ILE A 29 5.80 3.50 2.57
C ILE A 29 6.20 4.89 3.09
N ASP A 30 7.35 4.98 3.75
CA ASP A 30 7.84 6.19 4.41
C ASP A 30 6.79 6.85 5.32
N ARG A 31 5.95 6.03 5.97
CA ARG A 31 4.84 6.47 6.84
C ARG A 31 3.86 7.44 6.18
N THR A 32 3.82 7.47 4.85
CA THR A 32 3.08 8.47 4.07
C THR A 32 2.20 7.82 3.00
N TYR A 33 2.75 6.91 2.21
CA TYR A 33 2.03 6.39 1.05
C TYR A 33 1.42 5.02 1.31
N ALA A 34 0.10 4.91 1.13
CA ALA A 34 -0.65 3.66 1.26
C ALA A 34 -0.84 3.01 -0.11
N VAL A 35 -0.47 1.73 -0.26
CA VAL A 35 -0.66 0.98 -1.51
C VAL A 35 -2.15 0.65 -1.72
N LYS A 36 -2.70 1.04 -2.87
CA LYS A 36 -4.11 0.80 -3.24
C LYS A 36 -4.26 -0.46 -4.09
N ARG A 37 -3.48 -0.56 -5.16
CA ARG A 37 -3.51 -1.71 -6.08
C ARG A 37 -2.24 -1.84 -6.91
N LEU A 38 -2.02 -3.05 -7.43
CA LEU A 38 -1.01 -3.34 -8.43
C LEU A 38 -1.42 -2.72 -9.78
N LEU A 39 -0.49 -2.00 -10.42
CA LEU A 39 -0.65 -1.49 -11.78
C LEU A 39 0.04 -2.38 -12.80
N SER A 40 1.25 -2.85 -12.50
CA SER A 40 2.01 -3.74 -13.37
C SER A 40 3.07 -4.51 -12.58
N ASP A 41 3.18 -5.81 -12.80
CA ASP A 41 4.25 -6.68 -12.28
C ASP A 41 5.17 -7.22 -13.40
N LYS A 42 4.91 -6.80 -14.65
CA LYS A 42 5.62 -7.25 -15.86
C LYS A 42 6.21 -6.07 -16.60
N SER A 43 6.97 -5.25 -15.90
CA SER A 43 7.66 -4.09 -16.46
C SER A 43 9.17 -4.24 -16.33
N GLY A 44 9.94 -3.53 -17.16
CA GLY A 44 11.40 -3.42 -17.02
C GLY A 44 11.85 -2.61 -15.79
N PHE A 45 10.91 -2.03 -15.05
CA PHE A 45 11.14 -1.20 -13.87
C PHE A 45 10.77 -1.90 -12.56
N GLY A 46 10.42 -3.19 -12.63
CA GLY A 46 9.91 -3.95 -11.49
C GLY A 46 8.40 -3.82 -11.32
N THR A 47 7.94 -4.02 -10.09
CA THR A 47 6.52 -3.99 -9.72
C THR A 47 6.06 -2.55 -9.44
N ILE A 48 5.04 -2.11 -10.15
CA ILE A 48 4.47 -0.76 -10.10
C ILE A 48 3.13 -0.82 -9.38
N TYR A 49 2.96 0.01 -8.37
CA TYR A 49 1.73 0.12 -7.58
C TYR A 49 1.14 1.52 -7.67
N GLU A 50 -0.19 1.58 -7.57
CA GLU A 50 -0.91 2.82 -7.28
C GLU A 50 -0.88 3.05 -5.76
N VAL A 51 -0.54 4.28 -5.36
CA VAL A 51 -0.51 4.69 -3.96
C VAL A 51 -1.39 5.90 -3.72
N GLU A 52 -1.91 6.01 -2.50
CA GLU A 52 -2.59 7.18 -1.97
C GLU A 52 -1.71 7.82 -0.89
N ASP A 53 -1.55 9.13 -0.94
CA ASP A 53 -0.85 9.87 0.11
C ASP A 53 -1.78 10.04 1.31
N ALA A 54 -1.47 9.34 2.40
CA ALA A 54 -2.26 9.32 3.62
C ALA A 54 -2.18 10.63 4.40
N ASN A 55 -1.23 11.51 4.06
CA ASN A 55 -1.05 12.82 4.67
C ASN A 55 -1.73 13.94 3.85
N GLN A 56 -2.41 13.63 2.74
CA GLN A 56 -3.19 14.62 2.02
C GLN A 56 -4.31 15.15 2.92
N HIS A 57 -4.11 16.39 3.36
CA HIS A 57 -5.20 17.22 3.85
C HIS A 57 -6.17 17.44 2.68
N PRO A 58 -7.49 17.42 2.91
CA PRO A 58 -8.45 17.82 1.90
C PRO A 58 -8.04 19.20 1.36
N LYS A 59 -7.86 19.32 0.04
CA LYS A 59 -7.73 20.63 -0.57
C LYS A 59 -9.08 21.32 -0.39
N GLU A 60 -9.11 22.37 0.43
CA GLU A 60 -10.25 23.27 0.60
C GLU A 60 -10.69 23.89 -0.75
#